data_AF-A0A804HT39-F1
#
_entry.id   AF-A0A804HT39-F1
#
_cell.length_a   1.000
_cell.length_b   1.000
_cell.length_c   1.000
_cell.angle_alpha   90.00
_cell.angle_beta   90.00
_cell.angle_gamma   90.00
#
_symmetry.space_group_name_H-M   'P 1'
#
loop_
_entity.id
_entity.type
_entity.pdbx_description
1 polymer ?
#
loop_
_entity_poly.entity_id
_entity_poly.type
_entity_poly.pdbx_seq_one_letter_code
_entity_poly.pdbx_strand_id
1 'polypeptide(L)'
;MAATATLGLVNLLPKRNGNRSSGLKPFPNPRPPCLPRLPSAPRPHLPSPALPLLSDAPSILPAAAAVAFSLPLFFHPQDALALDGEFGILEGRTFALVHPVVMGGLFFYTLWAGYLGWQWRRVRTIQNEINELKQAAPAAPMTIAAGSDAEASPPASPTPAEAKIQQLTEERKALLKGSYRERHYNAGSILLGFGVLEAVGGCLNTWIRTGQLFPGPHLFGGAGITALWALAASLVPAMQKGNDAARNLHIALNTLNVLLFVSQIPTGIDIVFKVFEFTNWP
;
A
#
# COMPACT_ATOMS: atom_id res chain seq x y z
N MET A 1 -28.96 -11.07 -38.34
CA MET A 1 -28.77 -9.82 -37.57
C MET A 1 -27.54 -10.04 -36.68
N ALA A 2 -26.31 -9.96 -37.19
CA ALA A 2 -25.53 -8.78 -37.61
C ALA A 2 -25.13 -7.86 -36.44
N ALA A 3 -23.90 -8.01 -35.94
CA ALA A 3 -22.95 -6.92 -35.63
C ALA A 3 -21.65 -7.50 -34.99
N THR A 4 -20.70 -7.85 -35.85
CA THR A 4 -19.29 -8.09 -35.52
C THR A 4 -18.56 -6.74 -35.60
N ALA A 5 -17.89 -6.31 -34.52
CA ALA A 5 -17.08 -5.09 -34.50
C ALA A 5 -15.60 -5.45 -34.64
N THR A 6 -15.04 -5.20 -35.83
CA THR A 6 -13.62 -5.23 -36.16
C THR A 6 -12.97 -3.91 -35.78
N LEU A 7 -11.98 -3.94 -34.88
CA LEU A 7 -11.13 -2.79 -34.56
C LEU A 7 -9.96 -2.74 -35.54
N GLY A 8 -10.03 -1.80 -36.50
CA GLY A 8 -8.98 -1.50 -37.45
C GLY A 8 -7.88 -0.65 -36.82
N LEU A 9 -6.64 -1.16 -36.90
CA LEU A 9 -5.39 -0.46 -36.64
C LEU A 9 -5.08 0.44 -37.85
N VAL A 10 -5.00 1.76 -37.67
CA VAL A 10 -4.50 2.66 -38.72
C VAL A 10 -3.38 3.54 -38.16
N ASN A 11 -2.19 3.32 -38.73
CA ASN A 11 -0.96 4.07 -38.61
C ASN A 11 -1.15 5.58 -38.83
N LEU A 12 -0.62 6.39 -37.91
CA LEU A 12 -0.32 7.81 -38.14
C LEU A 12 1.17 8.07 -37.84
N LEU A 13 2.01 7.73 -38.81
CA LEU A 13 3.36 8.27 -38.94
C LEU A 13 3.30 9.53 -39.83
N PRO A 14 3.96 10.64 -39.47
CA PRO A 14 4.08 11.79 -40.36
C PRO A 14 5.08 11.54 -41.48
N LYS A 15 4.64 11.93 -42.69
CA LYS A 15 5.27 11.77 -43.99
C LYS A 15 6.44 12.75 -44.18
N ARG A 16 7.58 12.22 -44.63
CA ARG A 16 8.81 12.93 -44.99
C ARG A 16 8.71 13.51 -46.41
N ASN A 17 8.82 14.82 -46.55
CA ASN A 17 9.21 15.58 -47.75
C ASN A 17 10.24 16.61 -47.27
N GLY A 18 11.37 16.93 -47.88
CA GLY A 18 11.90 16.77 -49.23
C GLY A 18 12.77 18.01 -49.48
N ASN A 19 14.08 17.82 -49.63
CA ASN A 19 15.11 18.74 -50.17
C ASN A 19 15.15 20.22 -49.73
N ARG A 20 16.18 20.56 -48.95
CA ARG A 20 17.01 21.76 -49.22
C ARG A 20 18.49 21.40 -49.12
N SER A 21 19.20 21.66 -50.21
CA SER A 21 20.65 21.60 -50.28
C SER A 21 21.26 22.85 -49.65
N SER A 22 22.36 22.67 -48.92
CA SER A 22 23.33 23.74 -48.69
C SER A 22 24.66 23.11 -48.31
N GLY A 23 25.67 23.38 -49.14
CA GLY A 23 26.99 22.76 -49.10
C GLY A 23 27.74 22.97 -47.79
N LEU A 24 28.39 21.88 -47.36
CA LEU A 24 29.39 21.87 -46.31
C LEU A 24 30.65 22.57 -46.82
N LYS A 25 31.05 23.66 -46.15
CA LYS A 25 32.45 24.14 -46.14
C LYS A 25 33.10 23.68 -44.83
N PRO A 26 34.32 23.13 -44.84
CA PRO A 26 35.00 22.69 -43.62
C PRO A 26 35.43 23.89 -42.76
N PHE A 27 35.10 23.89 -41.47
CA PHE A 27 35.67 24.83 -40.50
C PHE A 27 37.09 24.36 -40.10
N PRO A 28 38.08 25.26 -40.06
CA PRO A 28 39.44 24.92 -39.64
C PRO A 28 39.55 24.81 -38.11
N ASN A 29 40.37 23.87 -37.69
CA ASN A 29 40.71 23.54 -36.31
C ASN A 29 41.53 24.66 -35.64
N PRO A 30 41.10 25.28 -34.53
CA PRO A 30 41.93 26.27 -33.84
C PRO A 30 42.93 25.59 -32.90
N ARG A 31 44.23 25.74 -33.19
CA ARG A 31 45.31 25.46 -32.23
C ARG A 31 45.25 26.47 -31.07
N PRO A 32 45.52 26.07 -29.82
CA PRO A 32 45.57 27.01 -28.71
C PRO A 32 46.83 27.90 -28.76
N PRO A 33 46.75 29.16 -28.32
CA PRO A 33 47.91 30.06 -28.27
C PRO A 33 48.89 29.67 -27.14
N CYS A 34 50.18 29.81 -27.44
CA CYS A 34 51.30 29.65 -26.51
C CYS A 34 51.29 30.80 -25.49
N LEU A 35 51.20 30.49 -24.19
CA LEU A 35 51.28 31.48 -23.10
C LEU A 35 52.70 31.56 -22.53
N PRO A 36 53.20 32.75 -22.14
CA PRO A 36 54.52 32.91 -21.54
C PRO A 36 54.57 32.37 -20.10
N ARG A 37 55.71 31.79 -19.75
CA ARG A 37 56.04 31.17 -18.46
C ARG A 37 56.19 32.23 -17.37
N LEU A 38 55.32 32.23 -16.37
CA LEU A 38 55.49 33.03 -15.13
C LEU A 38 56.31 32.28 -14.06
N PRO A 39 56.99 32.99 -13.14
CA PRO A 39 57.86 32.39 -12.13
C PRO A 39 57.07 31.63 -11.05
N SER A 40 57.65 30.54 -10.58
CA SER A 40 57.12 29.65 -9.54
C SER A 40 57.09 30.32 -8.16
N ALA A 41 55.89 30.57 -7.64
CA ALA A 41 55.66 30.89 -6.22
C ALA A 41 55.54 29.59 -5.37
N PRO A 42 55.91 29.61 -4.07
CA PRO A 42 55.87 28.44 -3.20
C PRO A 42 54.42 28.00 -2.91
N ARG A 43 54.17 26.69 -2.94
CA ARG A 43 52.86 26.09 -2.65
C ARG A 43 52.47 26.31 -1.18
N PRO A 44 51.27 26.83 -0.86
CA PRO A 44 50.69 26.67 0.46
C PRO A 44 50.17 25.22 0.60
N HIS A 45 50.53 24.55 1.69
CA HIS A 45 50.03 23.23 2.04
C HIS A 45 48.54 23.32 2.40
N LEU A 46 47.67 22.81 1.53
CA LEU A 46 46.26 22.57 1.84
C LEU A 46 46.14 21.29 2.66
N PRO A 47 45.46 21.29 3.82
CA PRO A 47 45.18 20.06 4.56
C PRO A 47 44.12 19.23 3.82
N SER A 48 44.37 17.92 3.73
CA SER A 48 43.41 16.93 3.20
C SER A 48 42.06 17.03 3.91
N PRO A 49 40.92 16.89 3.22
CA PRO A 49 39.65 16.70 3.91
C PRO A 49 39.63 15.28 4.46
N ALA A 50 39.88 15.14 5.76
CA ALA A 50 39.54 13.91 6.47
C ALA A 50 38.01 13.76 6.40
N LEU A 51 37.55 12.68 5.76
CA LEU A 51 36.16 12.24 5.86
C LEU A 51 35.81 12.05 7.34
N PRO A 52 34.76 12.68 7.89
CA PRO A 52 34.31 12.35 9.21
C PRO A 52 33.77 10.92 9.17
N LEU A 53 34.49 10.02 9.84
CA LEU A 53 34.05 8.67 10.15
C LEU A 53 32.74 8.79 10.94
N LEU A 54 31.62 8.46 10.30
CA LEU A 54 30.31 8.29 10.92
C LEU A 54 30.41 7.20 11.99
N SER A 55 30.73 7.59 13.22
CA SER A 55 30.88 6.65 14.34
C SER A 55 29.60 6.46 15.15
N ASP A 56 28.48 7.08 14.77
CA ASP A 56 27.20 6.94 15.48
C ASP A 56 26.02 6.78 14.51
N ALA A 57 26.05 5.71 13.71
CA ALA A 57 24.86 5.23 13.01
C ALA A 57 24.32 4.00 13.77
N PRO A 58 23.03 3.95 14.16
CA PRO A 58 22.44 2.76 14.74
C PRO A 58 22.56 1.61 13.74
N SER A 59 22.94 0.43 14.23
CA SER A 59 23.31 -0.77 13.49
C SER A 59 22.36 -1.12 12.34
N ILE A 60 22.64 -0.63 11.12
CA ILE A 60 21.99 -1.07 9.85
C ILE A 60 22.57 -2.43 9.39
N LEU A 61 23.44 -3.03 10.20
CA LEU A 61 24.09 -4.32 9.95
C LEU A 61 23.15 -5.49 9.61
N PRO A 62 21.92 -5.65 10.15
CA PRO A 62 21.10 -6.80 9.76
C PRO A 62 20.52 -6.66 8.35
N ALA A 63 20.35 -5.44 7.82
CA ALA A 63 19.83 -5.22 6.48
C ALA A 63 20.91 -5.40 5.40
N ALA A 64 22.14 -4.95 5.66
CA ALA A 64 23.26 -5.10 4.71
C ALA A 64 23.72 -6.56 4.58
N ALA A 65 23.68 -7.34 5.68
CA ALA A 65 24.03 -8.76 5.66
C ALA A 65 23.01 -9.60 4.86
N ALA A 66 21.70 -9.26 4.92
CA ALA A 66 20.66 -9.95 4.16
C ALA A 66 20.76 -9.69 2.64
N VAL A 67 21.24 -8.51 2.23
CA VAL A 67 21.50 -8.18 0.81
C VAL A 67 22.73 -8.91 0.27
N ALA A 68 23.78 -9.09 1.08
CA ALA A 68 24.97 -9.83 0.66
C ALA A 68 24.72 -11.34 0.51
N PHE A 69 23.85 -11.94 1.34
CA PHE A 69 23.53 -13.37 1.27
C PHE A 69 22.61 -13.73 0.09
N SER A 70 21.83 -12.77 -0.42
CA SER A 70 20.91 -12.98 -1.54
C SER A 70 21.54 -12.71 -2.91
N LEU A 71 22.67 -12.01 -2.96
CA LEU A 71 23.34 -11.61 -4.20
C LEU A 71 23.70 -12.79 -5.14
N PRO A 72 24.19 -13.95 -4.65
CA PRO A 72 24.47 -15.10 -5.51
C PRO A 72 23.21 -15.75 -6.12
N LEU A 73 22.08 -15.71 -5.42
CA LEU A 73 20.80 -16.27 -5.91
C LEU A 73 20.23 -15.52 -7.12
N PHE A 74 20.58 -14.24 -7.29
CA PHE A 74 20.11 -13.45 -8.45
C PHE A 74 20.90 -13.73 -9.73
N PHE A 75 22.16 -14.19 -9.63
CA PHE A 75 23.03 -14.40 -10.79
C PHE A 75 23.08 -15.85 -11.28
N HIS A 76 22.74 -16.83 -10.44
CA HIS A 76 22.71 -18.25 -10.79
C HIS A 76 21.39 -18.93 -10.36
N PRO A 77 20.24 -18.56 -10.95
CA PRO A 77 18.94 -19.17 -10.60
C PRO A 77 18.84 -20.66 -10.95
N GLN A 78 19.72 -21.17 -11.81
CA GLN A 78 19.64 -22.53 -12.35
C GLN A 78 20.01 -23.60 -11.32
N ASP A 79 20.76 -23.26 -10.26
CA ASP A 79 21.14 -24.18 -9.18
C ASP A 79 20.09 -24.24 -8.04
N ALA A 80 19.00 -23.48 -8.16
CA ALA A 80 17.91 -23.41 -7.18
C ALA A 80 16.64 -24.18 -7.62
N LEU A 81 16.76 -24.95 -8.71
CA LEU A 81 15.69 -25.73 -9.31
C LEU A 81 15.48 -27.04 -8.55
N ALA A 82 14.83 -26.97 -7.38
CA ALA A 82 14.49 -28.10 -6.53
C ALA A 82 15.73 -28.92 -6.13
N LEU A 83 16.05 -28.98 -4.84
CA LEU A 83 17.18 -29.76 -4.36
C LEU A 83 16.88 -31.28 -4.41
N ASP A 84 16.28 -31.80 -5.50
CA ASP A 84 15.91 -33.19 -5.72
C ASP A 84 15.26 -33.88 -4.48
N GLY A 85 14.47 -33.14 -3.70
CA GLY A 85 13.83 -33.64 -2.47
C GLY A 85 14.61 -33.40 -1.17
N GLU A 86 15.65 -32.57 -1.14
CA GLU A 86 16.46 -32.28 0.06
C GLU A 86 15.65 -31.65 1.20
N PHE A 87 14.67 -30.79 0.91
CA PHE A 87 13.75 -30.29 1.94
C PHE A 87 12.51 -31.18 2.17
N GLY A 88 12.44 -32.35 1.53
CA GLY A 88 11.37 -33.34 1.73
C GLY A 88 9.98 -32.74 1.57
N ILE A 89 9.12 -32.88 2.60
CA ILE A 89 7.74 -32.38 2.58
C ILE A 89 7.62 -30.86 2.44
N LEU A 90 8.71 -30.09 2.61
CA LEU A 90 8.73 -28.64 2.41
C LEU A 90 8.94 -28.25 0.95
N GLU A 91 9.11 -29.20 0.04
CA GLU A 91 9.21 -28.97 -1.41
C GLU A 91 7.89 -29.30 -2.15
N GLY A 92 7.91 -29.09 -3.46
CA GLY A 92 6.83 -29.52 -4.36
C GLY A 92 5.49 -28.89 -4.01
N ARG A 93 4.48 -29.72 -3.78
CA ARG A 93 3.10 -29.27 -3.60
C ARG A 93 2.89 -28.46 -2.30
N THR A 94 3.73 -28.58 -1.27
CA THR A 94 3.50 -28.02 0.09
C THR A 94 3.82 -26.57 -0.01
N PHE A 95 5.01 -26.31 -0.54
CA PHE A 95 5.45 -24.98 -0.84
C PHE A 95 4.53 -24.27 -1.83
N ALA A 96 4.04 -24.97 -2.86
CA ALA A 96 3.10 -24.40 -3.82
C ALA A 96 1.73 -24.03 -3.21
N LEU A 97 1.29 -24.74 -2.17
CA LEU A 97 0.03 -24.46 -1.47
C LEU A 97 0.15 -23.40 -0.36
N VAL A 98 1.36 -22.95 0.01
CA VAL A 98 1.52 -21.85 0.99
C VAL A 98 0.85 -20.57 0.49
N HIS A 99 1.13 -20.16 -0.75
CA HIS A 99 0.56 -18.95 -1.35
C HIS A 99 -0.98 -18.92 -1.29
N PRO A 100 -1.73 -19.91 -1.81
CA PRO A 100 -3.19 -19.87 -1.79
C PRO A 100 -3.78 -19.89 -0.37
N VAL A 101 -3.15 -20.60 0.58
CA VAL A 101 -3.57 -20.58 2.00
C VAL A 101 -3.36 -19.19 2.60
N VAL A 102 -2.19 -18.60 2.39
CA VAL A 102 -1.87 -17.25 2.88
C VAL A 102 -2.79 -16.22 2.25
N MET A 103 -3.07 -16.30 0.95
CA MET A 103 -3.99 -15.40 0.26
C MET A 103 -5.42 -15.50 0.79
N GLY A 104 -5.89 -16.70 1.12
CA GLY A 104 -7.16 -16.88 1.82
C GLY A 104 -7.17 -16.18 3.19
N GLY A 105 -6.11 -16.34 3.97
CA GLY A 105 -5.94 -15.65 5.26
C GLY A 105 -5.91 -14.12 5.13
N LEU A 106 -5.11 -13.60 4.19
CA LEU A 106 -4.99 -12.17 3.88
C LEU A 106 -6.32 -11.56 3.45
N PHE A 107 -7.14 -12.30 2.69
CA PHE A 107 -8.47 -11.84 2.30
C PHE A 107 -9.37 -11.56 3.51
N PHE A 108 -9.53 -12.56 4.39
CA PHE A 108 -10.35 -12.39 5.60
C PHE A 108 -9.77 -11.34 6.54
N TYR A 109 -8.44 -11.27 6.67
CA TYR A 109 -7.77 -10.26 7.46
C TYR A 109 -7.99 -8.84 6.89
N THR A 110 -8.06 -8.69 5.57
CA THR A 110 -8.42 -7.43 4.90
C THR A 110 -9.85 -7.01 5.24
N LEU A 111 -10.81 -7.93 5.19
CA LEU A 111 -12.20 -7.65 5.60
C LEU A 111 -12.29 -7.24 7.07
N TRP A 112 -11.55 -7.93 7.94
CA TRP A 112 -11.44 -7.58 9.36
C TRP A 112 -10.84 -6.19 9.58
N ALA A 113 -9.75 -5.85 8.88
CA ALA A 113 -9.17 -4.51 8.92
C ALA A 113 -10.17 -3.44 8.44
N GLY A 114 -10.94 -3.75 7.40
CA GLY A 114 -12.04 -2.91 6.91
C GLY A 114 -13.12 -2.67 7.98
N TYR A 115 -13.53 -3.71 8.69
CA TYR A 115 -14.45 -3.61 9.83
C TYR A 115 -13.90 -2.69 10.94
N LEU A 116 -12.64 -2.84 11.33
CA LEU A 116 -12.01 -1.97 12.33
C LEU A 116 -12.00 -0.50 11.87
N GLY A 117 -11.72 -0.25 10.60
CA GLY A 117 -11.75 1.08 9.99
C GLY A 117 -13.16 1.69 10.00
N TRP A 118 -14.17 0.86 9.73
CA TRP A 118 -15.57 1.25 9.80
C TRP A 118 -16.00 1.66 11.21
N GLN A 119 -15.64 0.87 12.23
CA GLN A 119 -15.91 1.21 13.63
C GLN A 119 -15.27 2.54 14.04
N TRP A 120 -14.02 2.79 13.60
CA TRP A 120 -13.36 4.08 13.82
C TRP A 120 -14.05 5.25 13.09
N ARG A 121 -14.58 5.02 11.88
CA ARG A 121 -15.41 6.01 11.18
C ARG A 121 -16.70 6.29 11.96
N ARG A 122 -17.37 5.26 12.48
CA ARG A 122 -18.62 5.39 13.24
C ARG A 122 -18.47 6.28 14.48
N VAL A 123 -17.37 6.16 15.22
CA VAL A 123 -17.06 7.03 16.38
C VAL A 123 -17.12 8.53 16.03
N ARG A 124 -16.69 8.88 14.81
CA ARG A 124 -16.66 10.27 14.33
C ARG A 124 -18.02 10.71 13.80
N THR A 125 -18.70 9.88 13.01
CA THR A 125 -20.01 10.23 12.45
C THR A 125 -21.08 10.35 13.53
N ILE A 126 -21.05 9.52 14.57
CA ILE A 126 -21.95 9.67 15.72
C ILE A 126 -21.80 11.05 16.37
N GLN A 127 -20.57 11.54 16.50
CA GLN A 127 -20.37 12.85 17.10
C GLN A 127 -21.01 13.97 16.28
N ASN A 128 -20.98 13.86 14.94
CA ASN A 128 -21.66 14.79 14.05
C ASN A 128 -23.18 14.70 14.22
N GLU A 129 -23.74 13.48 14.23
CA GLU A 129 -25.17 13.24 14.46
C GLU A 129 -25.65 13.84 15.80
N ILE A 130 -24.87 13.67 16.87
CA ILE A 130 -25.17 14.27 18.18
C ILE A 130 -25.19 15.80 18.10
N ASN A 131 -24.22 16.40 17.41
CA ASN A 131 -24.12 17.85 17.29
C ASN A 131 -25.28 18.42 16.47
N GLU A 132 -25.66 17.77 15.37
CA GLU A 132 -26.81 18.14 14.54
C GLU A 132 -28.12 18.05 15.33
N LEU A 133 -28.34 16.97 16.09
CA LEU A 133 -29.53 16.82 16.93
C LEU A 133 -29.62 17.89 18.03
N LYS A 134 -28.48 18.25 18.64
CA LYS A 134 -28.42 19.34 19.63
C LYS A 134 -28.71 20.72 19.02
N GLN A 135 -28.34 20.93 17.77
CA GLN A 135 -28.67 22.16 17.04
C GLN A 135 -30.14 22.21 16.64
N ALA A 136 -30.72 21.06 16.25
CA ALA A 136 -32.12 20.94 15.88
C ALA A 136 -33.09 21.04 17.09
N ALA A 137 -32.63 20.68 18.29
CA ALA A 137 -33.36 20.83 19.54
C ALA A 137 -32.48 21.49 20.61
N PRO A 138 -32.34 22.84 20.59
CA PRO A 138 -31.69 23.55 21.67
C PRO A 138 -32.49 23.26 22.95
N ALA A 139 -31.89 22.52 23.88
CA ALA A 139 -32.50 22.31 25.18
C ALA A 139 -32.79 23.68 25.80
N ALA A 140 -34.06 23.93 26.17
CA ALA A 140 -34.36 24.99 27.12
C ALA A 140 -33.44 24.78 28.32
N PRO A 141 -32.81 25.84 28.85
CA PRO A 141 -31.83 25.69 29.91
C PRO A 141 -32.48 24.91 31.06
N MET A 142 -31.85 23.81 31.46
CA MET A 142 -32.07 23.26 32.80
C MET A 142 -31.67 24.36 33.78
N THR A 143 -32.65 25.17 34.16
CA THR A 143 -32.54 26.03 35.32
C THR A 143 -32.32 25.09 36.49
N ILE A 144 -31.08 25.03 36.96
CA ILE A 144 -30.85 24.72 38.36
C ILE A 144 -31.51 25.88 39.12
N ALA A 145 -32.77 25.67 39.47
CA ALA A 145 -33.49 26.56 40.34
C ALA A 145 -32.85 26.45 41.73
N ALA A 146 -31.98 27.40 42.03
CA ALA A 146 -31.66 27.76 43.40
C ALA A 146 -32.97 28.25 44.05
N GLY A 147 -33.48 27.48 45.01
CA GLY A 147 -34.43 27.90 46.04
C GLY A 147 -35.77 28.48 45.56
N SER A 148 -36.83 27.69 45.64
CA SER A 148 -38.09 28.04 46.33
C SER A 148 -39.15 26.98 46.03
N ASP A 149 -39.96 26.72 47.04
CA ASP A 149 -41.02 25.72 47.09
C ASP A 149 -42.01 25.87 45.93
N ALA A 150 -42.09 24.87 45.05
CA ALA A 150 -43.21 24.65 44.15
C ALA A 150 -43.21 23.21 43.63
N GLU A 151 -44.28 22.48 43.96
CA GLU A 151 -44.87 21.31 43.29
C GLU A 151 -43.92 20.43 42.43
N ALA A 152 -43.55 19.28 42.97
CA ALA A 152 -42.86 18.22 42.24
C ALA A 152 -43.76 17.66 41.13
N SER A 153 -43.66 18.23 39.93
CA SER A 153 -44.15 17.59 38.71
C SER A 153 -43.34 16.33 38.42
N PRO A 154 -43.94 15.23 37.90
CA PRO A 154 -43.21 14.00 37.61
C PRO A 154 -42.08 14.25 36.60
N PRO A 155 -41.00 13.45 36.58
CA PRO A 155 -39.92 13.64 35.64
C PRO A 155 -40.49 13.53 34.21
N ALA A 156 -40.50 14.66 33.49
CA ALA A 156 -40.91 14.69 32.10
C ALA A 156 -40.07 13.67 31.33
N SER A 157 -40.74 12.75 30.63
CA SER A 157 -40.08 11.75 29.80
C SER A 157 -39.16 12.46 28.80
N PRO A 158 -37.91 12.00 28.58
CA PRO A 158 -37.01 12.65 27.66
C PRO A 158 -37.67 12.71 26.28
N THR A 159 -37.59 13.87 25.63
CA THR A 159 -38.08 14.02 24.27
C THR A 159 -37.41 12.98 23.35
N PRO A 160 -38.04 12.55 22.25
CA PRO A 160 -37.44 11.56 21.34
C PRO A 160 -36.02 11.94 20.86
N ALA A 161 -35.74 13.24 20.71
CA ALA A 161 -34.42 13.77 20.37
C ALA A 161 -33.39 13.59 21.51
N GLU A 162 -33.77 13.86 22.75
CA GLU A 162 -32.91 13.66 23.93
C GLU A 162 -32.61 12.17 24.15
N ALA A 163 -33.61 11.30 24.00
CA ALA A 163 -33.42 9.85 24.05
C ALA A 163 -32.44 9.38 22.97
N LYS A 164 -32.53 9.93 21.75
CA LYS A 164 -31.60 9.60 20.66
C LYS A 164 -30.18 10.10 20.94
N ILE A 165 -30.03 11.31 21.49
CA ILE A 165 -28.73 11.86 21.90
C ILE A 165 -28.09 10.98 22.98
N GLN A 166 -28.86 10.53 23.97
CA GLN A 166 -28.39 9.62 25.02
C GLN A 166 -27.91 8.30 24.42
N GLN A 167 -28.73 7.65 23.58
CA GLN A 167 -28.37 6.40 22.90
C GLN A 167 -27.07 6.52 22.10
N LEU A 168 -26.95 7.55 21.26
CA LEU A 168 -25.76 7.79 20.45
C LEU A 168 -24.52 8.09 21.31
N THR A 169 -24.71 8.80 22.43
CA THR A 169 -23.64 9.09 23.38
C THR A 169 -23.12 7.80 24.02
N GLU A 170 -24.00 6.88 24.40
CA GLU A 170 -23.64 5.57 24.93
C GLU A 170 -22.96 4.69 23.88
N GLU A 171 -23.49 4.63 22.66
CA GLU A 171 -22.89 3.92 21.53
C GLU A 171 -21.45 4.41 21.29
N ARG A 172 -21.25 5.73 21.22
CA ARG A 172 -19.92 6.33 21.05
C ARG A 172 -18.98 5.98 22.20
N LYS A 173 -19.46 6.04 23.45
CA LYS A 173 -18.68 5.64 24.64
C LYS A 173 -18.27 4.17 24.55
N ALA A 174 -19.15 3.29 24.11
CA ALA A 174 -18.84 1.87 23.91
C ALA A 174 -17.80 1.67 22.82
N LEU A 175 -17.93 2.36 21.68
CA LEU A 175 -16.98 2.26 20.57
C LEU A 175 -15.58 2.81 20.93
N LEU A 176 -15.51 3.88 21.72
CA LEU A 176 -14.24 4.43 22.18
C LEU A 176 -13.44 3.44 23.04
N LYS A 177 -14.10 2.59 23.83
CA LYS A 177 -13.45 1.52 24.61
C LYS A 177 -12.81 0.44 23.73
N GLY A 178 -13.26 0.29 22.48
CA GLY A 178 -12.78 -0.73 21.56
C GLY A 178 -11.43 -0.43 20.90
N SER A 179 -10.86 0.77 21.10
CA SER A 179 -9.55 1.18 20.55
C SER A 179 -9.41 0.97 19.03
N TYR A 180 -10.50 1.12 18.28
CA TYR A 180 -10.57 0.79 16.85
C TYR A 180 -9.58 1.55 15.96
N ARG A 181 -9.21 2.78 16.36
CA ARG A 181 -8.18 3.55 15.64
C ARG A 181 -6.83 2.83 15.62
N GLU A 182 -6.34 2.44 16.80
CA GLU A 182 -5.06 1.74 16.95
C GLU A 182 -5.13 0.33 16.36
N ARG A 183 -6.23 -0.39 16.61
CA ARG A 183 -6.42 -1.73 16.04
C ARG A 183 -6.42 -1.71 14.52
N HIS A 184 -7.12 -0.76 13.89
CA HIS A 184 -7.10 -0.60 12.44
C HIS A 184 -5.72 -0.24 11.91
N TYR A 185 -5.00 0.67 12.58
CA TYR A 185 -3.64 1.06 12.20
C TYR A 185 -2.67 -0.13 12.27
N ASN A 186 -2.70 -0.89 13.37
CA ASN A 186 -1.86 -2.08 13.55
C ASN A 186 -2.22 -3.18 12.54
N ALA A 187 -3.51 -3.45 12.36
CA ALA A 187 -3.97 -4.43 11.38
C ALA A 187 -3.56 -4.04 9.95
N GLY A 188 -3.74 -2.78 9.58
CA GLY A 188 -3.30 -2.25 8.28
C GLY A 188 -1.78 -2.32 8.10
N SER A 189 -0.99 -2.06 9.14
CA SER A 189 0.48 -2.15 9.09
C SER A 189 0.96 -3.59 8.90
N ILE A 190 0.34 -4.55 9.60
CA ILE A 190 0.63 -5.98 9.43
C ILE A 190 0.24 -6.43 8.03
N LEU A 191 -0.96 -6.06 7.56
CA LEU A 191 -1.44 -6.39 6.21
C LEU A 191 -0.51 -5.85 5.14
N LEU A 192 -0.07 -4.59 5.28
CA LEU A 192 0.86 -3.97 4.34
C LEU A 192 2.21 -4.69 4.32
N GLY A 193 2.84 -4.87 5.49
CA GLY A 193 4.16 -5.48 5.56
C GLY A 193 4.16 -6.92 5.06
N PHE A 194 3.27 -7.75 5.62
CA PHE A 194 3.20 -9.17 5.28
C PHE A 194 2.68 -9.38 3.85
N GLY A 195 1.64 -8.64 3.43
CA GLY A 195 1.09 -8.77 2.09
C GLY A 195 2.05 -8.33 0.98
N VAL A 196 2.87 -7.30 1.20
CA VAL A 196 3.92 -6.90 0.23
C VAL A 196 5.01 -7.97 0.13
N LEU A 197 5.49 -8.49 1.27
CA LEU A 197 6.47 -9.57 1.28
C LEU A 197 5.97 -10.81 0.55
N GLU A 198 4.69 -11.13 0.72
CA GLU A 198 4.04 -12.25 0.06
C GLU A 198 3.94 -12.06 -1.46
N ALA A 199 3.52 -10.87 -1.91
CA ALA A 199 3.43 -10.57 -3.34
C ALA A 199 4.80 -10.65 -4.04
N VAL A 200 5.84 -10.12 -3.40
CA VAL A 200 7.23 -10.19 -3.90
C VAL A 200 7.74 -11.63 -3.82
N GLY A 201 7.53 -12.30 -2.69
CA GLY A 201 7.95 -13.67 -2.44
C GLY A 201 7.31 -14.68 -3.39
N GLY A 202 6.02 -14.53 -3.71
CA GLY A 202 5.31 -15.38 -4.67
C GLY A 202 5.86 -15.25 -6.09
N CYS A 203 6.19 -14.02 -6.51
CA CYS A 203 6.86 -13.78 -7.79
C CYS A 203 8.27 -14.41 -7.79
N LEU A 204 9.06 -14.17 -6.73
CA LEU A 204 10.41 -14.71 -6.62
C LEU A 204 10.43 -16.24 -6.59
N ASN A 205 9.53 -16.86 -5.84
CA ASN A 205 9.35 -18.32 -5.80
C ASN A 205 9.06 -18.88 -7.21
N THR A 206 8.12 -18.26 -7.94
CA THR A 206 7.79 -18.69 -9.30
C THR A 206 8.98 -18.59 -10.23
N TRP A 207 9.71 -17.47 -10.16
CA TRP A 207 10.90 -17.24 -10.97
C TRP A 207 12.03 -18.23 -10.65
N ILE A 208 12.32 -18.47 -9.37
CA ILE A 208 13.34 -19.43 -8.94
C ILE A 208 13.00 -20.84 -9.43
N ARG A 209 11.72 -21.26 -9.36
CA ARG A 209 11.30 -22.62 -9.76
C ARG A 209 11.23 -22.86 -11.26
N THR A 210 11.02 -21.81 -12.05
CA THR A 210 10.66 -21.97 -13.48
C THR A 210 11.51 -21.14 -14.44
N GLY A 211 12.43 -20.32 -13.92
CA GLY A 211 13.25 -19.38 -14.70
C GLY A 211 12.47 -18.21 -15.31
N GLN A 212 11.15 -18.12 -15.09
CA GLN A 212 10.28 -17.12 -15.69
C GLN A 212 9.11 -16.73 -14.77
N LEU A 213 8.45 -15.61 -15.07
CA LEU A 213 7.15 -15.28 -14.50
C LEU A 213 6.07 -15.60 -15.52
N PHE A 214 4.89 -16.02 -15.05
CA PHE A 214 3.73 -16.28 -15.90
C PHE A 214 2.78 -15.08 -15.83
N PRO A 215 2.90 -14.09 -16.74
CA PRO A 215 2.00 -12.94 -16.75
C PRO A 215 0.57 -13.40 -17.03
N GLY A 216 -0.35 -13.01 -16.16
CA GLY A 216 -1.75 -13.39 -16.26
C GLY A 216 -2.61 -12.59 -15.29
N PRO A 217 -3.95 -12.74 -15.36
CA PRO A 217 -4.88 -11.94 -14.56
C PRO A 217 -4.57 -11.97 -13.06
N HIS A 218 -4.23 -13.16 -12.52
CA HIS A 218 -3.88 -13.32 -11.10
C HIS A 218 -2.67 -12.49 -10.67
N LEU A 219 -1.59 -12.56 -11.46
CA LEU A 219 -0.35 -11.84 -11.18
C LEU A 219 -0.54 -10.32 -11.29
N PHE A 220 -1.23 -9.85 -12.33
CA PHE A 220 -1.51 -8.42 -12.50
C PHE A 220 -2.50 -7.89 -11.47
N GLY A 221 -3.51 -8.68 -11.10
CA GLY A 221 -4.46 -8.37 -10.04
C GLY A 221 -3.76 -8.27 -8.68
N GLY A 222 -2.88 -9.22 -8.36
CA GLY A 222 -2.02 -9.19 -7.18
C GLY A 222 -1.15 -7.93 -7.12
N ALA A 223 -0.45 -7.60 -8.22
CA ALA A 223 0.34 -6.36 -8.31
C ALA A 223 -0.51 -5.10 -8.10
N GLY A 224 -1.73 -5.07 -8.66
CA GLY A 224 -2.69 -3.99 -8.44
C GLY A 224 -3.10 -3.85 -6.97
N ILE A 225 -3.39 -4.96 -6.29
CA ILE A 225 -3.70 -5.00 -4.85
C ILE A 225 -2.53 -4.42 -4.03
N THR A 226 -1.29 -4.83 -4.33
CA THR A 226 -0.09 -4.32 -3.65
C THR A 226 0.07 -2.82 -3.83
N ALA A 227 -0.11 -2.31 -5.05
CA ALA A 227 -0.09 -0.87 -5.33
C ALA A 227 -1.20 -0.12 -4.57
N LEU A 228 -2.42 -0.66 -4.55
CA LEU A 228 -3.54 -0.05 -3.83
C LEU A 228 -3.28 0.02 -2.32
N TRP A 229 -2.68 -1.02 -1.71
CA TRP A 229 -2.26 -0.97 -0.31
C TRP A 229 -1.24 0.14 -0.05
N ALA A 230 -0.21 0.25 -0.88
CA ALA A 230 0.82 1.28 -0.73
C ALA A 230 0.24 2.69 -0.86
N LEU A 231 -0.59 2.93 -1.88
CA LEU A 231 -1.29 4.21 -2.08
C LEU A 231 -2.21 4.53 -0.90
N ALA A 232 -3.03 3.59 -0.45
CA ALA A 232 -3.89 3.79 0.71
C ALA A 232 -3.10 4.12 1.98
N ALA A 233 -1.99 3.42 2.24
CA ALA A 233 -1.12 3.65 3.39
C ALA A 233 -0.45 5.04 3.34
N SER A 234 -0.07 5.51 2.15
CA SER A 234 0.55 6.84 1.95
C SER A 234 -0.35 8.02 2.37
N LEU A 235 -1.67 7.81 2.44
CA LEU A 235 -2.65 8.84 2.82
C LEU A 235 -2.72 9.05 4.34
N VAL A 236 -2.16 8.13 5.13
CA VAL A 236 -2.27 8.13 6.60
C VAL A 236 -1.81 9.44 7.24
N PRO A 237 -0.65 10.05 6.88
CA PRO A 237 -0.22 11.32 7.47
C PRO A 237 -1.25 12.46 7.27
N ALA A 238 -1.89 12.54 6.10
CA ALA A 238 -2.92 13.55 5.84
C ALA A 238 -4.21 13.26 6.62
N MET A 239 -4.62 11.98 6.71
CA MET A 239 -5.80 11.56 7.48
C MET A 239 -5.64 11.84 8.98
N GLN A 240 -4.45 11.63 9.54
CA GLN A 240 -4.14 11.93 10.93
C GLN A 240 -4.27 13.43 11.23
N LYS A 241 -3.99 14.29 10.24
CA LYS A 241 -4.12 15.75 10.33
C LYS A 241 -5.54 16.28 10.11
N GLY A 242 -6.56 15.43 10.01
CA GLY A 242 -7.93 15.91 9.84
C GLY A 242 -8.48 15.90 8.42
N ASN A 243 -7.68 15.56 7.40
CA ASN A 243 -8.11 15.69 5.99
C ASN A 243 -9.16 14.64 5.59
N ASP A 244 -10.39 15.08 5.31
CA ASP A 244 -11.49 14.19 4.92
C ASP A 244 -11.41 13.69 3.48
N ALA A 245 -10.83 14.45 2.54
CA ALA A 245 -10.58 13.97 1.19
C ALA A 245 -9.62 12.78 1.19
N ALA A 246 -8.54 12.86 1.98
CA ALA A 246 -7.60 11.74 2.16
C ALA A 246 -8.28 10.51 2.78
N ARG A 247 -9.19 10.70 3.73
CA ARG A 247 -9.96 9.60 4.33
C ARG A 247 -10.91 8.94 3.35
N ASN A 248 -11.64 9.72 2.57
CA ASN A 248 -12.56 9.19 1.58
C ASN A 248 -11.80 8.48 0.46
N LEU A 249 -10.66 9.02 0.01
CA LEU A 249 -9.80 8.37 -0.95
C LEU A 249 -9.22 7.05 -0.41
N HIS A 250 -8.75 7.03 0.85
CA HIS A 250 -8.28 5.81 1.50
C HIS A 250 -9.37 4.72 1.53
N ILE A 251 -10.61 5.10 1.85
CA ILE A 251 -11.76 4.17 1.83
C ILE A 251 -12.05 3.68 0.41
N ALA A 252 -12.04 4.57 -0.58
CA ALA A 252 -12.29 4.21 -1.97
C ALA A 252 -11.23 3.24 -2.51
N LEU A 253 -9.94 3.52 -2.27
CA LEU A 253 -8.83 2.66 -2.67
C LEU A 253 -8.94 1.27 -2.02
N ASN A 254 -9.27 1.19 -0.73
CA ASN A 254 -9.43 -0.10 -0.06
C ASN A 254 -10.71 -0.84 -0.47
N THR A 255 -11.78 -0.12 -0.83
CA THR A 255 -12.99 -0.74 -1.40
C THR A 255 -12.66 -1.38 -2.75
N LEU A 256 -11.94 -0.65 -3.61
CA LEU A 256 -11.44 -1.19 -4.88
C LEU A 256 -10.49 -2.37 -4.65
N ASN A 257 -9.63 -2.30 -3.64
CA ASN A 257 -8.73 -3.39 -3.27
C ASN A 257 -9.50 -4.67 -2.92
N VAL A 258 -10.53 -4.59 -2.06
CA VAL A 258 -11.38 -5.74 -1.72
C VAL A 258 -12.09 -6.30 -2.95
N LEU A 259 -12.66 -5.45 -3.81
CA LEU A 259 -13.31 -5.89 -5.05
C LEU A 259 -12.32 -6.62 -5.97
N LEU A 260 -11.11 -6.09 -6.10
CA LEU A 260 -10.05 -6.72 -6.88
C LEU A 260 -9.66 -8.06 -6.26
N PHE A 261 -9.51 -8.16 -4.94
CA PHE A 261 -9.25 -9.41 -4.23
C PHE A 261 -10.32 -10.47 -4.52
N VAL A 262 -11.61 -10.10 -4.42
CA VAL A 262 -12.73 -10.99 -4.73
C VAL A 262 -12.66 -11.47 -6.18
N SER A 263 -12.34 -10.57 -7.13
CA SER A 263 -12.21 -10.93 -8.54
C SER A 263 -11.04 -11.90 -8.83
N GLN A 264 -10.05 -11.99 -7.93
CA GLN A 264 -8.93 -12.92 -8.10
C GLN A 264 -9.24 -14.34 -7.62
N ILE A 265 -10.30 -14.54 -6.81
CA ILE A 265 -10.64 -15.85 -6.26
C ILE A 265 -10.78 -16.94 -7.33
N PRO A 266 -11.55 -16.74 -8.43
CA PRO A 266 -11.67 -17.78 -9.47
C PRO A 266 -10.33 -18.13 -10.10
N THR A 267 -9.53 -17.10 -10.45
CA THR A 267 -8.21 -17.31 -11.06
C THR A 267 -7.22 -18.01 -10.12
N GLY A 268 -7.31 -17.76 -8.81
CA GLY A 268 -6.49 -18.44 -7.80
C GLY A 268 -6.87 -19.91 -7.67
N ILE A 269 -8.17 -20.23 -7.70
CA ILE A 269 -8.66 -21.62 -7.68
C ILE A 269 -8.18 -22.39 -8.92
N ASP A 270 -8.24 -21.78 -10.11
CA ASP A 270 -7.72 -22.40 -11.34
C ASP A 270 -6.22 -22.72 -11.23
N ILE A 271 -5.43 -21.84 -10.59
CA ILE A 271 -4.01 -22.07 -10.33
C ILE A 271 -3.81 -23.21 -9.32
N VAL A 272 -4.63 -23.28 -8.27
CA VAL A 272 -4.58 -24.39 -7.31
C VAL A 272 -4.81 -25.73 -8.02
N PHE A 273 -5.79 -25.83 -8.92
CA PHE A 273 -6.00 -27.06 -9.69
C PHE A 273 -4.80 -27.44 -10.55
N LYS A 274 -4.15 -26.46 -11.21
CA LYS A 274 -2.88 -26.70 -11.93
C LYS A 274 -1.76 -27.17 -11.00
N VAL A 275 -1.68 -26.65 -9.77
CA VAL A 275 -0.72 -27.13 -8.78
C VAL A 275 -0.98 -28.61 -8.47
N PHE A 276 -2.24 -29.01 -8.23
CA PHE A 276 -2.57 -30.42 -8.02
C PHE A 276 -2.25 -31.31 -9.23
N GLU A 277 -2.38 -30.79 -10.45
CA GLU A 277 -2.05 -31.50 -11.70
C GLU A 277 -0.54 -31.69 -11.89
N PHE A 278 0.27 -30.65 -11.65
CA PHE A 278 1.70 -30.64 -12.02
C PHE A 278 2.69 -30.89 -10.87
N THR A 279 2.23 -30.98 -9.63
CA THR A 279 3.10 -31.23 -8.47
C THR A 279 2.65 -32.49 -7.74
N ASN A 280 3.58 -33.20 -7.11
CA ASN A 280 3.29 -34.36 -6.26
C ASN A 280 3.81 -34.12 -4.85
N TRP A 281 3.31 -34.94 -3.92
CA TRP A 281 3.98 -35.13 -2.65
C TRP A 281 5.19 -36.03 -2.84
N PRO A 282 6.35 -35.71 -2.21
CA PRO A 282 7.43 -36.67 -2.09
C PRO A 282 7.01 -37.89 -1.26
#